data_AF-A0A8B6EQU1-F1
#
_entry.id   AF-A0A8B6EQU1-F1
#
_cell.length_a   1.000
_cell.length_b   1.000
_cell.length_c   1.000
_cell.angle_alpha   90.00
_cell.angle_beta   90.00
_cell.angle_gamma   90.00
#
_symmetry.space_group_name_H-M   'P 1'
#
loop_
_entity.id
_entity.type
_entity.pdbx_description
1 polymer ?
#
loop_
_entity_poly.entity_id
_entity_poly.type
_entity_poly.pdbx_seq_one_letter_code
_entity_poly.pdbx_strand_id
1 'polypeptide(L)'
;MSMENTLSLDFYKYLCHKIGNEDEVKGRRLTYIIDDLGISSTTVTKITSGSKGEGLQLKGSDLDLMFIDPSFKVYESESDIFPQSCKCILLLMKTEDTHPCFTQLHLVNNHDLTVDHGKRIKNSFLGRKLSSELYRLNFMEDMTKIYGTRKIHGPCISNTKESIDIAWCLKCDKWISQAKQWISGPQTTWPPLDLISKIISCGVLFVPIGYKGSSNENLQWRMSFSVAEKFLICSFNHTQLLCYALLKIMIKEIVEKHKDLKSLLCSYFVKTLMFWMLEESDPSIWRPDKIITCFMACLKRLIYCVEYSTLLHYFIPDYNLFYLRFDFDKKDKMISILKNLFEKGIYCFAQSETLFDIFTLHFKVTDSSLRRIVESQHKIMRSKCLFAYQPLTLLYYYLHSSSTKMSKSIFFVMLSCAHQKVPQISQNQQRSNNKHKYYKYKRDLSHLLIGTNSDAVAGWLVLASFFYVHEHYFLSLDIINHASRKCTSEKIYHWQLGLNQT
;
A
#
# COMPACT_ATOMS: atom_id res chain seq x y z
N MET A 1 3.14 35.34 -1.07
CA MET A 1 3.48 33.91 -1.26
C MET A 1 4.24 33.81 -2.58
N SER A 2 5.43 33.19 -2.63
CA SER A 2 6.21 33.09 -3.88
C SER A 2 5.48 32.23 -4.91
N MET A 3 5.74 32.45 -6.20
CA MET A 3 5.14 31.69 -7.31
C MET A 3 5.35 30.17 -7.15
N GLU A 4 6.53 29.78 -6.66
CA GLU A 4 6.90 28.40 -6.38
C GLU A 4 6.08 27.77 -5.25
N ASN A 5 5.76 28.53 -4.18
CA ASN A 5 4.91 28.06 -3.09
C ASN A 5 3.46 27.86 -3.56
N THR A 6 2.95 28.72 -4.44
CA THR A 6 1.60 28.56 -5.03
C THR A 6 1.51 27.29 -5.87
N LEU A 7 2.52 27.06 -6.71
CA LEU A 7 2.63 25.86 -7.54
C LEU A 7 2.67 24.57 -6.73
N SER A 8 3.48 24.57 -5.66
CA SER A 8 3.58 23.43 -4.74
C SER A 8 2.25 23.17 -4.01
N LEU A 9 1.53 24.23 -3.63
CA LEU A 9 0.24 24.09 -2.97
C LEU A 9 -0.83 23.51 -3.91
N ASP A 10 -0.85 23.92 -5.18
CA ASP A 10 -1.79 23.36 -6.16
C ASP A 10 -1.44 21.90 -6.49
N PHE A 11 -0.14 21.58 -6.58
CA PHE A 11 0.30 20.19 -6.70
C PHE A 11 -0.10 19.34 -5.48
N TYR A 12 0.00 19.88 -4.26
CA TYR A 12 -0.47 19.21 -3.05
C TYR A 12 -1.97 18.91 -3.10
N LYS A 13 -2.81 19.89 -3.48
CA LYS A 13 -4.27 19.69 -3.63
C LYS A 13 -4.58 18.61 -4.67
N TYR A 14 -3.83 18.61 -5.77
CA TYR A 14 -3.95 17.56 -6.78
C TYR A 14 -3.66 16.18 -6.19
N LEU A 15 -2.57 16.04 -5.44
CA LEU A 15 -2.23 14.76 -4.80
C LEU A 15 -3.30 14.32 -3.80
N CYS A 16 -3.90 15.25 -3.05
CA CYS A 16 -5.06 14.94 -2.20
C CYS A 16 -6.21 14.35 -3.02
N HIS A 17 -6.55 14.92 -4.17
CA HIS A 17 -7.60 14.37 -5.04
C HIS A 17 -7.23 13.00 -5.64
N LYS A 18 -5.94 12.77 -5.95
CA LYS A 18 -5.49 11.54 -6.63
C LYS A 18 -5.24 10.37 -5.69
N ILE A 19 -4.59 10.63 -4.56
CA ILE A 19 -4.16 9.63 -3.59
C ILE A 19 -5.20 9.50 -2.46
N GLY A 20 -5.90 10.58 -2.17
CA GLY A 20 -6.89 10.73 -1.10
C GLY A 20 -6.47 11.81 -0.12
N ASN A 21 -7.43 12.58 0.37
CA ASN A 21 -7.20 13.59 1.40
C ASN A 21 -6.94 12.94 2.77
N GLU A 22 -6.67 13.77 3.79
CA GLU A 22 -6.29 13.29 5.12
C GLU A 22 -7.36 12.40 5.77
N ASP A 23 -8.64 12.77 5.66
CA ASP A 23 -9.74 12.01 6.24
C ASP A 23 -9.99 10.70 5.50
N GLU A 24 -9.88 10.69 4.18
CA GLU A 24 -9.98 9.46 3.37
C GLU A 24 -8.84 8.47 3.69
N VAL A 25 -7.62 8.97 3.87
CA VAL A 25 -6.48 8.15 4.32
C VAL A 25 -6.75 7.60 5.73
N LYS A 26 -7.16 8.45 6.68
CA LYS A 26 -7.47 8.03 8.06
C LYS A 26 -8.56 6.97 8.09
N GLY A 27 -9.65 7.18 7.33
CA GLY A 27 -10.74 6.22 7.19
C GLY A 27 -10.25 4.87 6.65
N ARG A 28 -9.41 4.87 5.60
CA ARG A 28 -8.82 3.63 5.06
C ARG A 28 -7.96 2.90 6.09
N ARG A 29 -7.10 3.62 6.84
CA ARG A 29 -6.27 3.04 7.92
C ARG A 29 -7.14 2.44 9.02
N LEU A 30 -8.19 3.14 9.44
CA LEU A 30 -9.09 2.70 10.50
C LEU A 30 -9.78 1.38 10.15
N THR A 31 -10.20 1.20 8.89
CA THR A 31 -10.77 -0.07 8.42
C THR A 31 -9.85 -1.25 8.69
N TYR A 32 -8.55 -1.12 8.43
CA TYR A 32 -7.58 -2.18 8.69
C TYR A 32 -7.26 -2.36 10.17
N ILE A 33 -7.28 -1.28 10.96
CA ILE A 33 -7.11 -1.36 12.42
C ILE A 33 -8.29 -2.13 13.04
N ILE A 34 -9.53 -1.84 12.63
CA ILE A 34 -10.73 -2.54 13.12
C ILE A 34 -10.67 -4.02 12.74
N ASP A 35 -10.26 -4.32 11.50
CA ASP A 35 -10.10 -5.70 11.02
C ASP A 35 -9.02 -6.48 11.80
N ASP A 36 -7.88 -5.84 12.10
CA ASP A 36 -6.83 -6.40 12.95
C ASP A 36 -7.35 -6.70 14.37
N LEU A 37 -8.10 -5.77 14.97
CA LEU A 37 -8.67 -5.92 16.31
C LEU A 37 -9.74 -7.03 16.35
N GLY A 38 -10.62 -7.11 15.35
CA GLY A 38 -11.67 -8.12 15.29
C GLY A 38 -11.13 -9.55 15.19
N ILE A 39 -9.98 -9.74 14.52
CA ILE A 39 -9.33 -11.05 14.46
C ILE A 39 -8.49 -11.31 15.72
N SER A 40 -7.92 -10.28 16.35
CA SER A 40 -7.15 -10.45 17.59
C SER A 40 -7.97 -11.06 18.75
N SER A 41 -9.31 -10.90 18.74
CA SER A 41 -10.19 -11.60 19.69
C SER A 41 -10.34 -13.11 19.43
N THR A 42 -9.87 -13.61 18.28
CA THR A 42 -9.95 -15.01 17.84
C THR A 42 -8.59 -15.72 17.93
N THR A 43 -8.04 -15.93 19.13
CA THR A 43 -6.81 -16.72 19.42
C THR A 43 -5.48 -16.36 18.71
N VAL A 44 -5.50 -15.62 17.61
CA VAL A 44 -4.35 -15.28 16.76
C VAL A 44 -4.34 -13.76 16.55
N THR A 45 -3.20 -13.13 16.80
CA THR A 45 -3.04 -11.69 16.54
C THR A 45 -2.72 -11.47 15.06
N LYS A 46 -3.54 -10.66 14.38
CA LYS A 46 -3.33 -10.22 13.01
C LYS A 46 -2.78 -8.80 12.99
N ILE A 47 -1.84 -8.54 12.10
CA ILE A 47 -1.29 -7.22 11.81
C ILE A 47 -1.35 -7.01 10.30
N THR A 48 -2.16 -6.06 9.87
CA THR A 48 -2.20 -5.62 8.48
C THR A 48 -1.18 -4.51 8.24
N SER A 49 -0.35 -4.68 7.24
CA SER A 49 0.67 -3.73 6.79
C SER A 49 0.61 -3.56 5.27
N GLY A 50 1.69 -3.05 4.67
CA GLY A 50 1.80 -2.80 3.25
C GLY A 50 1.07 -1.54 2.81
N SER A 51 1.15 -1.22 1.52
CA SER A 51 0.68 0.08 1.00
C SER A 51 -0.80 0.34 1.35
N LYS A 52 -1.65 -0.68 1.23
CA LYS A 52 -3.07 -0.58 1.61
C LYS A 52 -3.28 -0.35 3.11
N GLY A 53 -2.58 -1.11 3.96
CA GLY A 53 -2.64 -0.94 5.42
C GLY A 53 -2.14 0.43 5.89
N GLU A 54 -1.22 1.03 5.15
CA GLU A 54 -0.69 2.39 5.36
C GLU A 54 -1.67 3.49 4.89
N GLY A 55 -2.80 3.12 4.28
CA GLY A 55 -3.81 4.05 3.76
C GLY A 55 -3.55 4.52 2.32
N LEU A 56 -2.63 3.88 1.58
CA LEU A 56 -2.30 4.20 0.20
C LEU A 56 -2.93 3.19 -0.78
N GLN A 57 -3.68 3.67 -1.77
CA GLN A 57 -4.30 2.84 -2.82
C GLN A 57 -3.67 3.11 -4.19
N LEU A 58 -2.34 2.98 -4.26
CA LEU A 58 -1.59 3.16 -5.50
C LEU A 58 -1.77 1.96 -6.45
N LYS A 59 -1.57 2.17 -7.76
CA LYS A 59 -1.63 1.08 -8.75
C LYS A 59 -0.61 -0.01 -8.40
N GLY A 60 -1.09 -1.24 -8.27
CA GLY A 60 -0.29 -2.39 -7.86
C GLY A 60 0.13 -2.35 -6.38
N SER A 61 -0.70 -1.76 -5.51
CA SER A 61 -0.56 -1.89 -4.06
C SER A 61 -0.92 -3.30 -3.62
N ASP A 62 -0.04 -3.88 -2.84
CA ASP A 62 -0.15 -5.13 -2.10
C ASP A 62 -0.94 -4.96 -0.80
N LEU A 63 -1.32 -6.10 -0.23
CA LEU A 63 -1.83 -6.23 1.14
C LEU A 63 -0.95 -7.23 1.88
N ASP A 64 -0.22 -6.75 2.88
CA ASP A 64 0.64 -7.60 3.71
C ASP A 64 -0.10 -7.96 4.99
N LEU A 65 -0.26 -9.25 5.22
CA LEU A 65 -0.92 -9.80 6.40
C LEU A 65 0.11 -10.57 7.23
N MET A 66 0.32 -10.15 8.47
CA MET A 66 1.17 -10.85 9.42
C MET A 66 0.29 -11.48 10.50
N PHE A 67 0.50 -12.75 10.79
CA PHE A 67 -0.15 -13.46 11.88
C PHE A 67 0.89 -13.90 12.89
N ILE A 68 0.65 -13.62 14.17
CA ILE A 68 1.54 -14.06 15.24
C ILE A 68 1.13 -15.48 15.64
N ASP A 69 2.07 -16.43 15.52
CA ASP A 69 1.84 -17.82 15.93
C ASP A 69 1.83 -17.91 17.46
N PRO A 70 0.67 -18.15 18.11
CA PRO A 70 0.59 -18.19 19.57
C PRO A 70 1.29 -19.42 20.16
N SER A 71 1.68 -20.38 19.32
CA SER A 71 2.37 -21.60 19.74
C SER A 71 3.81 -21.36 20.14
N PHE A 72 4.37 -20.17 19.88
CA PHE A 72 5.76 -19.84 20.17
C PHE A 72 5.90 -18.51 20.89
N LYS A 73 6.91 -18.43 21.75
CA LYS A 73 7.36 -17.17 22.37
C LYS A 73 8.88 -17.08 22.33
N VAL A 74 9.39 -15.95 21.86
CA VAL A 74 10.83 -15.71 21.70
C VAL A 74 11.34 -14.86 22.85
N TYR A 75 12.52 -15.20 23.36
CA TYR A 75 13.24 -14.49 24.42
C TYR A 75 14.65 -14.12 23.95
N GLU A 76 15.17 -13.03 24.50
CA GLU A 76 16.52 -12.58 24.20
C GLU A 76 17.56 -13.24 25.10
N SER A 77 17.24 -13.41 26.39
CA SER A 77 18.18 -13.90 27.39
C SER A 77 17.64 -15.12 28.14
N GLU A 78 18.53 -16.03 28.52
CA GLU A 78 18.22 -17.11 29.47
C GLU A 78 17.88 -16.57 30.87
N SER A 79 18.28 -15.34 31.17
CA SER A 79 17.91 -14.65 32.41
C SER A 79 16.49 -14.07 32.38
N ASP A 80 15.77 -14.18 31.26
CA ASP A 80 14.40 -13.72 31.19
C ASP A 80 13.47 -14.63 32.01
N ILE A 81 12.45 -14.03 32.65
CA ILE A 81 11.49 -14.79 33.46
C ILE A 81 10.63 -15.64 32.53
N PHE A 82 10.92 -16.93 32.48
CA PHE A 82 10.08 -17.91 31.79
C PHE A 82 8.82 -18.20 32.61
N PRO A 83 7.63 -18.19 31.97
CA PRO A 83 6.40 -18.58 32.65
C PRO A 83 6.50 -20.05 33.10
N GLN A 84 6.18 -20.32 34.37
CA GLN A 84 6.22 -21.67 34.96
C GLN A 84 5.23 -22.65 34.29
N SER A 85 4.17 -22.14 33.66
CA SER A 85 3.25 -22.90 32.82
C SER A 85 2.98 -22.13 31.52
N CYS A 86 3.63 -22.49 30.41
CA CYS A 86 3.21 -22.05 29.08
C CYS A 86 2.66 -23.22 28.28
N LYS A 87 1.53 -22.99 27.60
CA LYS A 87 1.09 -23.87 26.49
C LYS A 87 1.89 -23.63 25.20
N CYS A 88 2.78 -22.63 25.22
CA CYS A 88 3.61 -22.20 24.11
C CYS A 88 5.03 -22.75 24.21
N ILE A 89 5.69 -22.92 23.07
CA ILE A 89 7.09 -23.31 22.96
C ILE A 89 7.98 -22.09 23.16
N LEU A 90 8.91 -22.20 24.10
CA LEU A 90 9.83 -21.13 24.45
C LEU A 90 11.11 -21.24 23.60
N LEU A 91 11.44 -20.17 22.90
CA LEU A 91 12.62 -20.06 22.05
C LEU A 91 13.56 -18.97 22.57
N LEU A 92 14.85 -19.24 22.53
CA LEU A 92 15.91 -18.27 22.77
C LEU A 92 16.51 -17.85 21.42
N MET A 93 16.62 -16.55 21.20
CA MET A 93 17.33 -16.02 20.04
C MET A 93 18.85 -16.08 20.26
N LYS A 94 19.60 -16.45 19.23
CA LYS A 94 21.06 -16.49 19.21
C LYS A 94 21.59 -15.70 18.03
N THR A 95 22.57 -14.83 18.26
CA THR A 95 22.99 -13.81 17.26
C THR A 95 24.48 -13.84 16.95
N GLU A 96 25.26 -14.66 17.66
CA GLU A 96 26.72 -14.71 17.65
C GLU A 96 27.30 -15.01 16.26
N ASP A 97 26.63 -15.88 15.49
CA ASP A 97 27.05 -16.31 14.14
C ASP A 97 26.06 -15.89 13.05
N THR A 98 25.40 -14.75 13.23
CA THR A 98 24.38 -14.28 12.29
C THR A 98 24.62 -12.85 11.83
N HIS A 99 24.20 -12.55 10.62
CA HIS A 99 24.21 -11.19 10.11
C HIS A 99 23.32 -10.28 10.99
N PRO A 100 23.66 -9.00 11.21
CA PRO A 100 22.78 -8.04 11.87
C PRO A 100 21.34 -8.10 11.33
N CYS A 101 20.35 -7.98 12.22
CA CYS A 101 18.91 -8.17 11.93
C CYS A 101 18.47 -9.64 11.68
N PHE A 102 19.37 -10.61 11.78
CA PHE A 102 19.04 -12.04 11.74
C PHE A 102 19.42 -12.74 13.04
N THR A 103 18.83 -13.91 13.26
CA THR A 103 19.08 -14.74 14.44
C THR A 103 18.79 -16.22 14.16
N GLN A 104 19.35 -17.12 14.95
CA GLN A 104 18.87 -18.50 15.07
C GLN A 104 17.95 -18.61 16.29
N LEU A 105 16.88 -19.39 16.17
CA LEU A 105 15.95 -19.61 17.27
C LEU A 105 16.13 -21.04 17.83
N HIS A 106 16.46 -21.12 19.10
CA HIS A 106 16.78 -22.36 19.80
C HIS A 106 15.74 -22.66 20.88
N LEU A 107 15.37 -23.93 21.03
CA LEU A 107 14.53 -24.36 22.15
C LEU A 107 15.27 -24.13 23.48
N VAL A 108 14.61 -23.48 24.45
CA VAL A 108 15.17 -23.25 25.79
C VAL A 108 15.53 -24.58 26.46
N ASN A 109 16.71 -24.68 27.08
CA ASN A 109 17.36 -25.95 27.50
C ASN A 109 16.46 -26.92 28.29
N ASN A 110 15.54 -26.41 29.12
CA ASN A 110 14.63 -27.20 29.96
C ASN A 110 13.21 -27.34 29.37
N HIS A 111 13.01 -26.98 28.12
CA HIS A 111 11.75 -27.11 27.42
C HIS A 111 11.85 -28.23 26.39
N ASP A 112 10.89 -29.16 26.39
CA ASP A 112 10.79 -30.26 25.43
C ASP A 112 9.59 -30.07 24.49
N LEU A 113 9.72 -30.62 23.28
CA LEU A 113 8.63 -30.68 22.32
C LEU A 113 7.68 -31.82 22.68
N THR A 114 6.71 -31.53 23.54
CA THR A 114 5.65 -32.49 23.91
C THR A 114 4.80 -32.93 22.71
N VAL A 115 4.10 -34.06 22.82
CA VAL A 115 3.20 -34.60 21.77
C VAL A 115 2.06 -33.63 21.41
N ASP A 116 1.67 -32.77 22.34
CA ASP A 116 0.50 -31.87 22.20
C ASP A 116 0.74 -30.71 21.22
N HIS A 117 1.99 -30.36 20.90
CA HIS A 117 2.31 -29.25 19.98
C HIS A 117 2.04 -29.59 18.49
N GLY A 118 1.56 -30.79 18.17
CA GLY A 118 1.19 -31.17 16.81
C GLY A 118 2.36 -31.46 15.87
N LYS A 119 2.09 -32.26 14.83
CA LYS A 119 3.11 -32.76 13.88
C LYS A 119 3.82 -31.64 13.12
N ARG A 120 3.08 -30.61 12.72
CA ARG A 120 3.57 -29.45 11.95
C ARG A 120 4.73 -28.75 12.66
N ILE A 121 4.55 -28.47 13.94
CA ILE A 121 5.54 -27.74 14.74
C ILE A 121 6.79 -28.61 14.92
N LYS A 122 6.62 -29.88 15.28
CA LYS A 122 7.73 -30.82 15.43
C LYS A 122 8.58 -30.95 14.16
N ASN A 123 7.93 -31.04 13.01
CA ASN A 123 8.60 -31.12 11.70
C ASN A 123 9.34 -29.84 11.30
N SER A 124 9.20 -28.75 12.06
CA SER A 124 9.92 -27.50 11.78
C SER A 124 11.26 -27.42 12.50
N PHE A 125 11.58 -28.37 13.40
CA PHE A 125 12.83 -28.38 14.15
C PHE A 125 13.88 -29.31 13.54
N LEU A 126 15.14 -28.86 13.58
CA LEU A 126 16.33 -29.67 13.33
C LEU A 126 17.13 -29.73 14.64
N GLY A 127 16.98 -30.84 15.37
CA GLY A 127 17.43 -30.94 16.76
C GLY A 127 16.72 -29.91 17.64
N ARG A 128 17.49 -29.02 18.27
CA ARG A 128 16.94 -27.93 19.12
C ARG A 128 16.75 -26.59 18.38
N LYS A 129 17.03 -26.54 17.07
CA LYS A 129 16.94 -25.31 16.26
C LYS A 129 15.64 -25.29 15.47
N LEU A 130 14.93 -24.17 15.47
CA LEU A 130 13.74 -23.98 14.65
C LEU A 130 14.14 -23.51 13.24
N SER A 131 13.94 -24.37 12.23
CA SER A 131 14.22 -24.04 10.83
C SER A 131 13.15 -23.13 10.25
N SER A 132 13.56 -21.99 9.71
CA SER A 132 12.67 -21.06 9.01
C SER A 132 12.16 -21.62 7.69
N GLU A 133 12.97 -22.43 7.00
CA GLU A 133 12.56 -23.13 5.77
C GLU A 133 11.50 -24.19 6.04
N LEU A 134 11.78 -25.12 6.96
CA LEU A 134 10.81 -26.16 7.31
C LEU A 134 9.51 -25.56 7.86
N TYR A 135 9.62 -24.51 8.69
CA TYR A 135 8.45 -23.78 9.18
C TYR A 135 7.60 -23.22 8.03
N ARG A 136 8.21 -22.57 7.02
CA ARG A 136 7.49 -22.07 5.83
C ARG A 136 6.86 -23.19 5.01
N LEU A 137 7.58 -24.29 4.79
CA LEU A 137 7.07 -25.41 3.98
C LEU A 137 5.86 -26.07 4.65
N ASN A 138 5.95 -26.30 5.95
CA ASN A 138 4.85 -26.84 6.75
C ASN A 138 3.64 -25.89 6.76
N PHE A 139 3.87 -24.59 6.92
CA PHE A 139 2.80 -23.59 6.83
C PHE A 139 2.18 -23.50 5.43
N MET A 140 2.99 -23.64 4.37
CA MET A 140 2.52 -23.66 2.98
C MET A 140 1.64 -24.85 2.68
N GLU A 141 1.97 -26.02 3.20
CA GLU A 141 1.17 -27.22 3.03
C GLU A 141 -0.25 -27.02 3.59
N ASP A 142 -0.37 -26.46 4.79
CA ASP A 142 -1.66 -26.14 5.42
C ASP A 142 -2.46 -25.13 4.58
N MET A 143 -1.82 -24.03 4.17
CA MET A 143 -2.48 -22.99 3.38
C MET A 143 -2.92 -23.49 2.01
N THR A 144 -2.15 -24.38 1.40
CA THR A 144 -2.47 -24.96 0.09
C THR A 144 -3.68 -25.89 0.19
N LYS A 145 -3.80 -26.64 1.29
CA LYS A 145 -4.98 -27.47 1.58
C LYS A 145 -6.25 -26.63 1.74
N ILE A 146 -6.15 -25.47 2.40
CA ILE A 146 -7.33 -24.63 2.70
C ILE A 146 -7.72 -23.74 1.52
N TYR A 147 -6.74 -23.12 0.85
CA TYR A 147 -6.99 -22.04 -0.11
C TYR A 147 -6.49 -22.33 -1.53
N GLY A 148 -6.05 -23.55 -1.83
CA GLY A 148 -5.51 -23.94 -3.13
C GLY A 148 -4.09 -23.44 -3.38
N THR A 149 -3.61 -23.52 -4.63
CA THR A 149 -2.21 -23.26 -4.99
C THR A 149 -1.69 -21.90 -4.51
N ARG A 150 -0.60 -21.94 -3.74
CA ARG A 150 0.15 -20.76 -3.25
C ARG A 150 1.62 -20.84 -3.66
N LYS A 151 2.32 -19.71 -3.56
CA LYS A 151 3.76 -19.60 -3.86
C LYS A 151 4.50 -18.97 -2.68
N ILE A 152 5.72 -19.44 -2.41
CA ILE A 152 6.61 -18.79 -1.46
C ILE A 152 7.16 -17.50 -2.09
N HIS A 153 6.97 -16.37 -1.40
CA HIS A 153 7.50 -15.06 -1.77
C HIS A 153 8.24 -14.45 -0.58
N GLY A 154 9.56 -14.61 -0.55
CA GLY A 154 10.37 -14.20 0.60
C GLY A 154 9.91 -14.92 1.89
N PRO A 155 9.66 -14.21 3.00
CA PRO A 155 9.14 -14.82 4.23
C PRO A 155 7.65 -15.20 4.13
N CYS A 156 6.97 -14.77 3.06
CA CYS A 156 5.52 -14.84 2.93
C CYS A 156 5.08 -16.02 2.06
N ILE A 157 3.81 -16.37 2.21
CA ILE A 157 3.05 -17.19 1.29
C ILE A 157 2.09 -16.28 0.56
N SER A 158 2.25 -16.24 -0.76
CA SER A 158 1.50 -15.33 -1.63
C SER A 158 0.46 -16.06 -2.46
N ASN A 159 -0.57 -15.33 -2.88
CA ASN A 159 -1.44 -15.78 -3.96
C ASN A 159 -0.70 -15.74 -5.31
N THR A 160 -1.26 -16.40 -6.33
CA THR A 160 -0.62 -16.47 -7.66
C THR A 160 -0.46 -15.11 -8.35
N LYS A 161 -1.19 -14.08 -7.89
CA LYS A 161 -1.12 -12.71 -8.41
C LYS A 161 -0.21 -11.79 -7.60
N GLU A 162 0.44 -12.30 -6.55
CA GLU A 162 1.32 -11.54 -5.64
C GLU A 162 0.66 -10.26 -5.09
N SER A 163 -0.64 -10.33 -4.83
CA SER A 163 -1.46 -9.19 -4.36
C SER A 163 -1.80 -9.25 -2.88
N ILE A 164 -1.60 -10.42 -2.26
CA ILE A 164 -1.80 -10.68 -0.84
C ILE A 164 -0.66 -11.57 -0.37
N ASP A 165 0.18 -11.03 0.50
CA ASP A 165 1.30 -11.73 1.11
C ASP A 165 0.97 -12.05 2.57
N ILE A 166 1.09 -13.32 2.95
CA ILE A 166 0.79 -13.79 4.30
C ILE A 166 2.07 -14.28 4.96
N ALA A 167 2.47 -13.67 6.08
CA ALA A 167 3.61 -14.10 6.88
C ALA A 167 3.14 -14.60 8.25
N TRP A 168 3.61 -15.79 8.65
CA TRP A 168 3.47 -16.26 10.03
C TRP A 168 4.73 -15.94 10.80
N CYS A 169 4.54 -15.22 11.89
CA CYS A 169 5.57 -14.53 12.62
C CYS A 169 5.62 -15.04 14.05
N LEU A 170 6.81 -15.01 14.64
CA LEU A 170 6.98 -15.23 16.07
C LEU A 170 7.20 -13.89 16.77
N LYS A 171 6.97 -13.83 18.08
CA LYS A 171 7.05 -12.58 18.83
C LYS A 171 8.01 -12.69 20.02
N CYS A 172 8.85 -11.67 20.19
CA CYS A 172 9.45 -11.31 21.47
C CYS A 172 8.71 -10.08 21.99
N ASP A 173 8.24 -10.12 23.24
CA ASP A 173 7.52 -8.98 23.85
C ASP A 173 8.47 -7.84 24.26
N LYS A 174 9.78 -8.10 24.31
CA LYS A 174 10.79 -7.10 24.65
C LYS A 174 11.38 -6.46 23.40
N TRP A 175 11.80 -5.21 23.54
CA TRP A 175 12.68 -4.58 22.58
C TRP A 175 14.08 -5.18 22.70
N ILE A 176 14.62 -5.64 21.58
CA ILE A 176 15.87 -6.40 21.53
C ILE A 176 17.11 -5.51 21.63
N SER A 177 18.22 -6.08 22.10
CA SER A 177 19.51 -5.43 22.26
C SER A 177 20.10 -4.85 20.98
N GLN A 178 19.98 -5.56 19.85
CA GLN A 178 20.46 -5.05 18.55
C GLN A 178 19.79 -3.73 18.13
N ALA A 179 18.60 -3.43 18.66
CA ALA A 179 17.86 -2.20 18.35
C ALA A 179 17.91 -1.18 19.50
N LYS A 180 18.73 -1.39 20.54
CA LYS A 180 18.84 -0.46 21.68
C LYS A 180 19.35 0.92 21.27
N GLN A 181 20.26 0.97 20.29
CA GLN A 181 20.83 2.23 19.80
C GLN A 181 19.75 3.21 19.29
N TRP A 182 18.66 2.69 18.72
CA TRP A 182 17.54 3.50 18.26
C TRP A 182 16.85 4.26 19.39
N ILE A 183 16.82 3.70 20.60
CA ILE A 183 16.25 4.36 21.80
C ILE A 183 17.17 5.48 22.28
N SER A 184 18.48 5.27 22.22
CA SER A 184 19.50 6.21 22.67
C SER A 184 19.89 7.24 21.60
N GLY A 185 19.16 7.31 20.48
CA GLY A 185 19.43 8.24 19.39
C GLY A 185 19.28 9.72 19.81
N PRO A 186 19.60 10.66 18.91
CA PRO A 186 19.45 12.09 19.17
C PRO A 186 18.01 12.40 19.57
N GLN A 187 17.81 13.25 20.59
CA GLN A 187 16.47 13.75 20.92
C GLN A 187 16.02 14.73 19.84
N THR A 188 15.35 14.20 18.83
CA THR A 188 14.74 14.96 17.73
C THR A 188 13.27 15.25 18.03
N THR A 189 12.63 16.04 17.18
CA THR A 189 11.19 16.34 17.24
C THR A 189 10.30 15.19 16.76
N TRP A 190 10.85 14.20 16.06
CA TRP A 190 10.15 13.03 15.57
C TRP A 190 11.09 11.82 15.57
N PRO A 191 10.66 10.65 16.10
CA PRO A 191 9.32 10.36 16.61
C PRO A 191 9.06 10.91 18.03
N PRO A 192 7.81 11.29 18.37
CA PRO A 192 7.46 11.69 19.73
C PRO A 192 7.76 10.60 20.79
N LEU A 193 8.14 11.01 22.01
CA LEU A 193 8.55 10.08 23.09
C LEU A 193 7.47 9.09 23.51
N ASP A 194 6.20 9.48 23.49
CA ASP A 194 5.05 8.62 23.76
C ASP A 194 4.90 7.55 22.67
N LEU A 195 5.14 7.91 21.40
CA LEU A 195 5.18 6.98 20.29
C LEU A 195 6.34 5.99 20.41
N ILE A 196 7.54 6.47 20.78
CA ILE A 196 8.71 5.61 21.04
C ILE A 196 8.39 4.61 22.15
N SER A 197 7.83 5.07 23.27
CA SER A 197 7.44 4.21 24.41
C SER A 197 6.43 3.14 23.99
N LYS A 198 5.44 3.53 23.17
CA LYS A 198 4.45 2.59 22.61
C LYS A 198 5.10 1.55 21.70
N ILE A 199 6.00 1.97 20.82
CA ILE A 199 6.75 1.08 19.93
C ILE A 199 7.55 0.05 20.72
N ILE A 200 8.32 0.50 21.73
CA ILE A 200 9.12 -0.37 22.60
C ILE A 200 8.22 -1.40 23.31
N SER A 201 7.06 -0.98 23.81
CA SER A 201 6.12 -1.87 24.51
C SER A 201 5.52 -2.99 23.65
N CYS A 202 5.57 -2.84 22.32
CA CYS A 202 5.05 -3.84 21.39
C CYS A 202 6.04 -4.98 21.09
N GLY A 203 7.33 -4.79 21.43
CA GLY A 203 8.38 -5.77 21.18
C GLY A 203 8.76 -5.90 19.71
N VAL A 204 9.26 -7.08 19.32
CA VAL A 204 9.81 -7.35 17.97
C VAL A 204 9.25 -8.65 17.42
N LEU A 205 9.01 -8.68 16.10
CA LEU A 205 8.57 -9.88 15.39
C LEU A 205 9.73 -10.59 14.71
N PHE A 206 9.56 -11.88 14.43
CA PHE A 206 10.52 -12.70 13.69
C PHE A 206 9.80 -13.36 12.52
N VAL A 207 10.33 -13.15 11.31
CA VAL A 207 9.78 -13.72 10.08
C VAL A 207 10.70 -14.83 9.55
N PRO A 208 10.15 -15.89 8.94
CA PRO A 208 10.91 -17.09 8.62
C PRO A 208 11.68 -16.92 7.31
N ILE A 209 12.77 -16.17 7.34
CA ILE A 209 13.70 -16.04 6.21
C ILE A 209 15.11 -15.80 6.74
N GLY A 210 16.09 -16.50 6.16
CA GLY A 210 17.49 -16.33 6.49
C GLY A 210 18.22 -15.29 5.66
N TYR A 211 19.45 -14.98 6.07
CA TYR A 211 20.32 -14.11 5.30
C TYR A 211 20.86 -14.86 4.09
N LYS A 212 20.60 -14.32 2.90
CA LYS A 212 20.90 -14.98 1.63
C LYS A 212 22.40 -15.27 1.49
N GLY A 213 22.75 -16.51 1.20
CA GLY A 213 24.13 -16.95 1.01
C GLY A 213 24.90 -17.24 2.31
N SER A 214 24.24 -17.19 3.47
CA SER A 214 24.82 -17.70 4.72
C SER A 214 24.77 -19.23 4.78
N SER A 215 25.74 -19.83 5.47
CA SER A 215 25.84 -21.30 5.61
C SER A 215 24.64 -21.95 6.31
N ASN A 216 23.91 -21.18 7.11
CA ASN A 216 22.75 -21.62 7.88
C ASN A 216 21.48 -20.85 7.49
N GLU A 217 21.35 -20.43 6.23
CA GLU A 217 20.23 -19.62 5.74
C GLU A 217 18.85 -20.22 6.11
N ASN A 218 18.70 -21.53 5.99
CA ASN A 218 17.46 -22.25 6.31
C ASN A 218 17.12 -22.35 7.81
N LEU A 219 18.06 -21.99 8.69
CA LEU A 219 17.90 -21.98 10.15
C LEU A 219 17.74 -20.58 10.72
N GLN A 220 17.97 -19.55 9.90
CA GLN A 220 17.92 -18.17 10.34
C GLN A 220 16.53 -17.57 10.19
N TRP A 221 16.22 -16.66 11.11
CA TRP A 221 15.01 -15.85 11.15
C TRP A 221 15.40 -14.38 11.09
N ARG A 222 14.61 -13.57 10.38
CA ARG A 222 14.84 -12.13 10.27
C ARG A 222 13.97 -11.39 11.29
N MET A 223 14.57 -10.45 12.01
CA MET A 223 13.85 -9.53 12.87
C MET A 223 12.99 -8.61 12.00
N SER A 224 11.78 -8.33 12.45
CA SER A 224 10.80 -7.55 11.73
C SER A 224 10.20 -6.51 12.66
N PHE A 225 10.31 -5.25 12.23
CA PHE A 225 9.81 -4.09 12.94
C PHE A 225 8.50 -3.59 12.34
N SER A 226 7.76 -4.42 11.60
CA SER A 226 6.54 -4.02 10.87
C SER A 226 5.48 -3.34 11.75
N VAL A 227 5.37 -3.72 13.02
CA VAL A 227 4.47 -3.05 13.99
C VAL A 227 4.97 -1.64 14.31
N ALA A 228 6.27 -1.49 14.59
CA ALA A 228 6.90 -0.20 14.82
C ALA A 228 6.80 0.71 13.59
N GLU A 229 7.11 0.17 12.40
CA GLU A 229 6.98 0.86 11.12
C GLU A 229 5.56 1.36 10.87
N LYS A 230 4.54 0.54 11.18
CA LYS A 230 3.13 0.93 11.08
C LYS A 230 2.82 2.11 11.99
N PHE A 231 3.30 2.09 13.23
CA PHE A 231 3.14 3.23 14.16
C PHE A 231 3.80 4.51 13.62
N LEU A 232 5.03 4.41 13.12
CA LEU A 232 5.75 5.55 12.53
C LEU A 232 4.99 6.13 11.32
N ILE A 233 4.57 5.30 10.37
CA ILE A 233 3.82 5.78 9.18
C ILE A 233 2.46 6.37 9.55
N CYS A 234 1.79 5.80 10.57
CA CYS A 234 0.55 6.35 11.08
C CYS A 234 0.73 7.72 11.76
N SER A 235 1.94 8.03 12.25
CA SER A 235 2.28 9.35 12.83
C SER A 235 2.61 10.42 11.79
N PHE A 236 2.74 10.07 10.50
CA PHE A 236 3.04 11.04 9.46
C PHE A 236 1.90 12.05 9.34
N ASN A 237 2.26 13.33 9.21
CA ASN A 237 1.33 14.33 8.72
C ASN A 237 0.98 14.06 7.24
N HIS A 238 -0.06 14.71 6.73
CA HIS A 238 -0.53 14.39 5.37
C HIS A 238 0.49 14.75 4.28
N THR A 239 1.25 15.84 4.42
CA THR A 239 2.33 16.21 3.49
C THR A 239 3.43 15.15 3.45
N GLN A 240 3.87 14.64 4.60
CA GLN A 240 4.87 13.56 4.70
C GLN A 240 4.39 12.28 4.01
N LEU A 241 3.13 11.91 4.21
CA LEU A 241 2.52 10.75 3.57
C LEU A 241 2.43 10.90 2.04
N LEU A 242 1.99 12.07 1.56
CA LEU A 242 1.93 12.33 0.12
C LEU A 242 3.34 12.34 -0.50
N CYS A 243 4.34 12.86 0.20
CA CYS A 243 5.74 12.80 -0.24
C CYS A 243 6.25 11.37 -0.33
N TYR A 244 5.95 10.53 0.68
CA TYR A 244 6.24 9.11 0.67
C TYR A 244 5.57 8.40 -0.52
N ALA A 245 4.29 8.70 -0.78
CA ALA A 245 3.56 8.14 -1.91
C ALA A 245 4.14 8.57 -3.27
N LEU A 246 4.54 9.85 -3.41
CA LEU A 246 5.23 10.36 -4.60
C LEU A 246 6.52 9.59 -4.88
N LEU A 247 7.37 9.39 -3.87
CA LEU A 247 8.60 8.62 -4.03
C LEU A 247 8.30 7.20 -4.51
N LYS A 248 7.31 6.51 -3.91
CA LYS A 248 6.89 5.17 -4.35
C LYS A 248 6.45 5.16 -5.82
N ILE A 249 5.63 6.13 -6.24
CA ILE A 249 5.15 6.24 -7.62
C ILE A 249 6.33 6.43 -8.57
N MET A 250 7.21 7.39 -8.27
CA MET A 250 8.32 7.77 -9.15
C MET A 250 9.33 6.62 -9.30
N ILE A 251 9.70 5.95 -8.20
CA ILE A 251 10.59 4.79 -8.26
C ILE A 251 9.96 3.66 -9.06
N LYS A 252 8.69 3.33 -8.80
CA LYS A 252 7.99 2.25 -9.52
C LYS A 252 7.83 2.53 -11.02
N GLU A 253 7.47 3.76 -11.38
CA GLU A 253 7.14 4.09 -12.77
C GLU A 253 8.33 4.54 -13.61
N ILE A 254 9.47 4.82 -13.00
CA ILE A 254 10.66 5.28 -13.74
C ILE A 254 11.79 4.29 -13.55
N VAL A 255 12.23 4.06 -12.30
CA VAL A 255 13.36 3.17 -12.01
C VAL A 255 13.02 1.71 -12.33
N GLU A 256 11.90 1.18 -11.81
CA GLU A 256 11.56 -0.24 -11.98
C GLU A 256 11.10 -0.61 -13.40
N LYS A 257 10.91 0.37 -14.30
CA LYS A 257 10.69 0.10 -15.74
C LYS A 257 11.95 -0.47 -16.41
N HIS A 258 13.13 -0.18 -15.87
CA HIS A 258 14.38 -0.78 -16.31
C HIS A 258 14.51 -2.19 -15.71
N LYS A 259 14.43 -3.22 -16.56
CA LYS A 259 14.41 -4.63 -16.13
C LYS A 259 15.60 -5.02 -15.26
N ASP A 260 16.78 -4.46 -15.56
CA ASP A 260 18.04 -4.69 -14.85
C ASP A 260 18.12 -3.97 -13.49
N LEU A 261 17.28 -2.96 -13.26
CA LEU A 261 17.19 -2.22 -12.00
C LEU A 261 15.98 -2.63 -11.14
N LYS A 262 15.06 -3.41 -11.72
CA LYS A 262 13.88 -3.92 -11.03
C LYS A 262 14.28 -4.60 -9.71
N SER A 263 13.54 -4.32 -8.63
CA SER A 263 13.76 -4.84 -7.26
C SER A 263 15.02 -4.33 -6.53
N LEU A 264 15.88 -3.52 -7.16
CA LEU A 264 17.01 -2.90 -6.48
C LEU A 264 16.58 -1.78 -5.53
N LEU A 265 15.50 -1.05 -5.84
CA LEU A 265 14.90 -0.05 -4.95
C LEU A 265 13.44 -0.38 -4.65
N CYS A 266 13.19 -1.24 -3.66
CA CYS A 266 11.82 -1.59 -3.26
C CYS A 266 11.21 -0.55 -2.29
N SER A 267 9.90 -0.71 -2.04
CA SER A 267 9.11 0.15 -1.14
C SER A 267 9.68 0.26 0.28
N TYR A 268 10.40 -0.77 0.74
CA TYR A 268 11.03 -0.79 2.06
C TYR A 268 12.15 0.26 2.18
N PHE A 269 13.00 0.43 1.17
CA PHE A 269 14.06 1.45 1.23
C PHE A 269 13.52 2.86 1.15
N VAL A 270 12.46 3.07 0.37
CA VAL A 270 11.76 4.36 0.32
C VAL A 270 11.17 4.68 1.70
N LYS A 271 10.63 3.68 2.39
CA LYS A 271 10.11 3.82 3.76
C LYS A 271 11.23 4.16 4.75
N THR A 272 12.33 3.40 4.75
CA THR A 272 13.50 3.66 5.61
C THR A 272 14.10 5.03 5.36
N LEU A 273 14.23 5.44 4.10
CA LEU A 273 14.67 6.78 3.70
C LEU A 273 13.76 7.86 4.29
N MET A 274 12.44 7.68 4.21
CA MET A 274 11.49 8.63 4.78
C MET A 274 11.66 8.76 6.30
N PHE A 275 11.87 7.66 7.04
CA PHE A 275 12.10 7.74 8.48
C PHE A 275 13.33 8.58 8.83
N TRP A 276 14.46 8.33 8.16
CA TRP A 276 15.66 9.16 8.33
C TRP A 276 15.41 10.63 7.95
N MET A 277 14.72 10.88 6.84
CA MET A 277 14.38 12.25 6.43
C MET A 277 13.52 12.97 7.47
N LEU A 278 12.56 12.29 8.12
CA LEU A 278 11.73 12.92 9.15
C LEU A 278 12.48 13.17 10.46
N GLU A 279 13.39 12.27 10.83
CA GLU A 279 14.20 12.42 12.03
C GLU A 279 15.26 13.54 11.86
N GLU A 280 15.87 13.65 10.69
CA GLU A 280 16.99 14.56 10.41
C GLU A 280 16.55 15.98 9.97
N SER A 281 15.27 16.18 9.62
CA SER A 281 14.80 17.46 9.08
C SER A 281 13.96 18.26 10.08
N ASP A 282 13.96 19.58 9.90
CA ASP A 282 13.07 20.47 10.64
C ASP A 282 11.60 20.17 10.31
N PRO A 283 10.74 19.84 11.29
CA PRO A 283 9.32 19.55 11.06
C PRO A 283 8.58 20.63 10.27
N SER A 284 8.99 21.90 10.38
CA SER A 284 8.35 23.04 9.73
C SER A 284 8.42 23.02 8.20
N ILE A 285 9.31 22.21 7.61
CA ILE A 285 9.40 22.08 6.15
C ILE A 285 8.26 21.22 5.58
N TRP A 286 7.68 20.33 6.39
CA TRP A 286 6.67 19.36 5.96
C TRP A 286 5.27 19.97 5.89
N ARG A 287 5.12 20.96 5.01
CA ARG A 287 3.88 21.73 4.80
C ARG A 287 3.40 21.62 3.34
N PRO A 288 2.09 21.80 3.09
CA PRO A 288 1.51 21.69 1.74
C PRO A 288 2.22 22.51 0.65
N ASP A 289 2.59 23.75 0.96
CA ASP A 289 3.28 24.68 0.05
C ASP A 289 4.76 24.33 -0.19
N LYS A 290 5.27 23.26 0.43
CA LYS A 290 6.65 22.77 0.33
C LYS A 290 6.75 21.31 -0.12
N ILE A 291 5.66 20.66 -0.52
CA ILE A 291 5.65 19.24 -0.91
C ILE A 291 6.68 18.92 -2.00
N ILE A 292 6.87 19.81 -2.98
CA ILE A 292 7.86 19.61 -4.05
C ILE A 292 9.27 19.68 -3.48
N THR A 293 9.58 20.70 -2.67
CA THR A 293 10.88 20.83 -2.00
C THR A 293 11.20 19.61 -1.14
N CYS A 294 10.22 19.11 -0.37
CA CYS A 294 10.36 17.90 0.43
C CYS A 294 10.70 16.68 -0.45
N PHE A 295 9.97 16.49 -1.55
CA PHE A 295 10.23 15.41 -2.50
C PHE A 295 11.64 15.50 -3.09
N MET A 296 12.08 16.69 -3.50
CA MET A 296 13.43 16.89 -4.06
C MET A 296 14.52 16.63 -3.02
N ALA A 297 14.29 16.99 -1.75
CA ALA A 297 15.21 16.69 -0.66
C ALA A 297 15.33 15.17 -0.43
N CYS A 298 14.22 14.44 -0.42
CA CYS A 298 14.24 12.98 -0.33
C CYS A 298 14.94 12.35 -1.55
N LEU A 299 14.70 12.85 -2.76
CA LEU A 299 15.38 12.36 -3.96
C LEU A 299 16.89 12.59 -3.90
N LYS A 300 17.33 13.76 -3.41
CA LYS A 300 18.75 14.05 -3.17
C LYS A 300 19.36 13.11 -2.13
N ARG A 301 18.66 12.84 -1.02
CA ARG A 301 19.11 11.87 0.00
C ARG A 301 19.21 10.46 -0.59
N LEU A 302 18.26 10.05 -1.44
CA LEU A 302 18.31 8.76 -2.12
C LEU A 302 19.50 8.66 -3.08
N ILE A 303 19.79 9.70 -3.86
CA ILE A 303 20.99 9.76 -4.73
C ILE A 303 22.24 9.53 -3.88
N TYR A 304 22.38 10.27 -2.78
CA TYR A 304 23.49 10.10 -1.85
C TYR A 304 23.58 8.66 -1.33
N CYS A 305 22.47 8.08 -0.87
CA CYS A 305 22.45 6.70 -0.38
C CYS A 305 22.94 5.71 -1.45
N VAL A 306 22.52 5.85 -2.70
CA VAL A 306 22.99 4.99 -3.80
C VAL A 306 24.46 5.25 -4.11
N GLU A 307 24.89 6.51 -4.24
CA GLU A 307 26.28 6.91 -4.53
C GLU A 307 27.27 6.35 -3.52
N TYR A 308 26.94 6.38 -2.24
CA TYR A 308 27.80 5.90 -1.16
C TYR A 308 27.46 4.47 -0.72
N SER A 309 26.52 3.80 -1.41
CA SER A 309 26.01 2.46 -1.05
C SER A 309 25.64 2.36 0.44
N THR A 310 25.02 3.41 0.98
CA THR A 310 24.70 3.54 2.40
C THR A 310 23.24 3.90 2.61
N LEU A 311 22.49 2.98 3.22
CA LEU A 311 21.18 3.24 3.79
C LEU A 311 21.04 2.37 5.03
N LEU A 312 21.27 2.96 6.19
CA LEU A 312 21.21 2.23 7.46
C LEU A 312 19.77 1.82 7.76
N HIS A 313 19.59 0.63 8.30
CA HIS A 313 18.30 0.17 8.78
C HIS A 313 17.88 1.03 9.98
N TYR A 314 16.65 1.55 9.93
CA TYR A 314 16.21 2.59 10.86
C TYR A 314 16.29 2.18 12.34
N PHE A 315 15.89 0.94 12.66
CA PHE A 315 15.93 0.44 14.05
C PHE A 315 17.23 -0.26 14.45
N ILE A 316 18.09 -0.62 13.48
CA ILE A 316 19.34 -1.36 13.70
C ILE A 316 20.40 -0.69 12.83
N PRO A 317 20.97 0.45 13.27
CA PRO A 317 21.86 1.26 12.43
C PRO A 317 23.12 0.51 11.97
N ASP A 318 23.55 -0.51 12.71
CA ASP A 318 24.65 -1.41 12.33
C ASP A 318 24.38 -2.22 11.05
N TYR A 319 23.12 -2.28 10.59
CA TYR A 319 22.74 -2.97 9.37
C TYR A 319 22.56 -2.02 8.19
N ASN A 320 23.54 -1.95 7.29
CA ASN A 320 23.42 -1.21 6.03
C ASN A 320 22.66 -2.01 4.95
N LEU A 321 21.47 -1.51 4.56
CA LEU A 321 20.58 -2.14 3.58
C LEU A 321 21.10 -2.10 2.14
N PHE A 322 22.06 -1.20 1.84
CA PHE A 322 22.65 -1.01 0.51
C PHE A 322 24.03 -1.67 0.38
N TYR A 323 24.52 -2.32 1.44
CA TYR A 323 25.77 -3.06 1.39
C TYR A 323 25.72 -4.17 0.33
N LEU A 324 26.70 -4.15 -0.60
CA LEU A 324 26.82 -5.08 -1.74
C LEU A 324 25.57 -5.24 -2.61
N ARG A 325 24.63 -4.29 -2.54
CA ARG A 325 23.34 -4.39 -3.24
C ARG A 325 23.44 -4.12 -4.74
N PHE A 326 24.39 -3.26 -5.12
CA PHE A 326 24.56 -2.79 -6.48
C PHE A 326 25.92 -3.25 -7.02
N ASP A 327 25.93 -3.83 -8.22
CA ASP A 327 27.15 -3.87 -9.03
C ASP A 327 27.43 -2.49 -9.63
N PHE A 328 28.65 -2.30 -10.16
CA PHE A 328 29.12 -1.02 -10.66
C PHE A 328 28.20 -0.45 -11.75
N ASP A 329 27.86 -1.24 -12.76
CA ASP A 329 27.04 -0.80 -13.90
C ASP A 329 25.62 -0.41 -13.49
N LYS A 330 24.97 -1.23 -12.65
CA LYS A 330 23.61 -0.93 -12.17
C LYS A 330 23.60 0.28 -11.24
N LYS A 331 24.65 0.46 -10.44
CA LYS A 331 24.82 1.63 -9.56
C LYS A 331 24.91 2.92 -10.38
N ASP A 332 25.80 2.96 -11.37
CA ASP A 332 25.99 4.14 -12.23
C ASP A 332 24.72 4.48 -13.01
N LYS A 333 24.04 3.46 -13.55
CA LYS A 333 22.76 3.63 -14.23
C LYS A 333 21.68 4.16 -13.30
N MET A 334 21.58 3.63 -12.08
CA MET A 334 20.64 4.10 -11.06
C MET A 334 20.89 5.56 -10.70
N ILE A 335 22.15 5.93 -10.44
CA ILE A 335 22.54 7.31 -10.11
C ILE A 335 22.20 8.25 -11.27
N SER A 336 22.50 7.86 -12.52
CA SER A 336 22.18 8.64 -13.71
C SER A 336 20.68 8.93 -13.84
N ILE A 337 19.84 7.90 -13.65
CA ILE A 337 18.37 8.07 -13.67
C ILE A 337 17.91 9.01 -12.55
N LEU A 338 18.36 8.79 -11.32
CA LEU A 338 17.93 9.60 -10.18
C LEU A 338 18.41 11.06 -10.30
N LYS A 339 19.64 11.30 -10.76
CA LYS A 339 20.16 12.65 -11.05
C LYS A 339 19.36 13.33 -12.15
N ASN A 340 19.01 12.62 -13.21
CA ASN A 340 18.16 13.18 -14.26
C ASN A 340 16.78 13.60 -13.74
N LEU A 341 16.19 12.83 -12.81
CA LEU A 341 14.96 13.23 -12.14
C LEU A 341 15.15 14.47 -11.27
N PHE A 342 16.26 14.55 -10.54
CA PHE A 342 16.56 15.69 -9.69
C PHE A 342 16.81 16.98 -10.50
N GLU A 343 17.59 16.91 -11.58
CA GLU A 343 17.88 18.06 -12.45
C GLU A 343 16.63 18.62 -13.14
N LYS A 344 15.64 17.76 -13.44
CA LYS A 344 14.37 18.19 -14.03
C LYS A 344 13.46 18.92 -13.04
N GLY A 345 13.77 18.91 -11.74
CA GLY A 345 12.93 19.58 -10.75
C GLY A 345 11.48 19.08 -10.78
N ILE A 346 10.55 20.01 -10.75
CA ILE A 346 9.11 19.74 -10.87
C ILE A 346 8.72 19.04 -12.18
N TYR A 347 9.48 19.23 -13.27
CA TYR A 347 9.20 18.61 -14.56
C TYR A 347 9.45 17.10 -14.55
N CYS A 348 10.10 16.56 -13.51
CA CYS A 348 10.32 15.12 -13.40
C CYS A 348 8.99 14.34 -13.34
N PHE A 349 7.93 14.92 -12.76
CA PHE A 349 6.62 14.28 -12.61
C PHE A 349 5.94 13.99 -13.95
N ALA A 350 6.28 14.71 -15.02
CA ALA A 350 5.77 14.44 -16.37
C ALA A 350 6.29 13.09 -16.94
N GLN A 351 7.25 12.44 -16.29
CA GLN A 351 7.74 11.12 -16.71
C GLN A 351 6.95 9.97 -16.08
N SER A 352 6.10 10.26 -15.10
CA SER A 352 5.21 9.29 -14.46
C SER A 352 3.88 9.21 -15.20
N GLU A 353 3.45 8.01 -15.57
CA GLU A 353 2.15 7.76 -16.21
C GLU A 353 1.01 8.15 -15.25
N THR A 354 1.17 7.91 -13.94
CA THR A 354 0.16 8.27 -12.93
C THR A 354 0.02 9.78 -12.74
N LEU A 355 1.09 10.56 -12.95
CA LEU A 355 1.13 12.00 -12.69
C LEU A 355 1.02 12.86 -13.96
N PHE A 356 1.23 12.29 -15.16
CA PHE A 356 1.33 12.99 -16.45
C PHE A 356 0.09 13.79 -16.84
N ASP A 357 -1.09 13.15 -16.84
CA ASP A 357 -2.34 13.76 -17.32
C ASP A 357 -2.69 15.04 -16.57
N ILE A 358 -2.22 15.17 -15.33
CA ILE A 358 -2.64 16.25 -14.44
C ILE A 358 -1.54 17.29 -14.27
N PHE A 359 -0.28 16.89 -14.46
CA PHE A 359 0.79 17.82 -14.76
C PHE A 359 0.45 18.66 -16.02
N THR A 360 -0.06 18.05 -17.09
CA THR A 360 -0.41 18.80 -18.31
C THR A 360 -1.65 19.69 -18.19
N LEU A 361 -2.63 19.33 -17.34
CA LEU A 361 -3.88 20.10 -17.17
C LEU A 361 -3.75 21.34 -16.26
N HIS A 362 -2.96 21.28 -15.19
CA HIS A 362 -2.79 22.42 -14.26
C HIS A 362 -1.61 23.32 -14.63
N PHE A 363 -0.55 22.78 -15.22
CA PHE A 363 0.59 23.56 -15.71
C PHE A 363 0.31 24.04 -17.14
N LYS A 364 -0.80 24.79 -17.33
CA LYS A 364 -1.12 25.46 -18.59
C LYS A 364 0.16 26.00 -19.20
N VAL A 365 0.51 25.44 -20.36
CA VAL A 365 1.75 25.66 -21.11
C VAL A 365 2.00 27.16 -21.30
N THR A 366 2.73 27.78 -20.38
CA THR A 366 3.34 29.11 -20.56
C THR A 366 4.84 29.00 -20.83
N ASP A 367 5.45 27.85 -20.52
CA ASP A 367 6.86 27.59 -20.79
C ASP A 367 7.03 26.88 -22.15
N SER A 368 7.70 27.55 -23.09
CA SER A 368 8.05 27.00 -24.41
C SER A 368 8.83 25.67 -24.34
N SER A 369 9.49 25.40 -23.21
CA SER A 369 10.23 24.17 -22.93
C SER A 369 9.32 22.95 -22.77
N LEU A 370 8.12 23.14 -22.18
CA LEU A 370 7.12 22.09 -21.98
C LEU A 370 6.57 21.55 -23.31
N ARG A 371 6.45 22.42 -24.33
CA ARG A 371 5.90 22.05 -25.64
C ARG A 371 6.71 20.92 -26.29
N ARG A 372 8.04 20.99 -26.21
CA ARG A 372 8.96 19.97 -26.78
C ARG A 372 8.92 18.63 -26.03
N ILE A 373 8.78 18.66 -24.70
CA ILE A 373 8.69 17.43 -23.88
C ILE A 373 7.35 16.74 -24.12
N VAL A 374 6.24 17.50 -24.16
CA VAL A 374 4.91 16.98 -24.47
C VAL A 374 4.85 16.44 -25.91
N GLU A 375 5.46 17.12 -26.88
CA GLU A 375 5.53 16.67 -28.29
C GLU A 375 6.37 15.38 -28.45
N SER A 376 7.48 15.23 -27.72
CA SER A 376 8.31 14.02 -27.77
C SER A 376 7.63 12.80 -27.13
N GLN A 377 6.88 13.00 -26.03
CA GLN A 377 6.07 11.96 -25.38
C GLN A 377 4.82 11.57 -26.21
N HIS A 378 4.18 12.55 -26.88
CA HIS A 378 3.06 12.29 -27.80
C HIS A 378 3.45 11.37 -28.97
N LYS A 379 4.71 11.43 -29.44
CA LYS A 379 5.24 10.56 -30.50
C LYS A 379 5.35 9.09 -30.05
N ILE A 380 5.66 8.87 -28.76
CA ILE A 380 5.74 7.53 -28.13
C ILE A 380 4.33 6.97 -27.88
N MET A 381 3.34 7.82 -27.57
CA MET A 381 1.95 7.37 -27.41
C MET A 381 1.26 6.99 -28.72
N ARG A 382 1.57 7.67 -29.84
CA ARG A 382 0.99 7.34 -31.15
C ARG A 382 1.32 5.93 -31.64
N SER A 383 2.44 5.33 -31.24
CA SER A 383 2.80 3.96 -31.63
C SER A 383 2.13 2.87 -30.77
N LYS A 384 1.54 3.22 -29.62
CA LYS A 384 0.85 2.26 -28.73
C LYS A 384 -0.68 2.40 -28.70
N CYS A 385 -1.24 3.52 -29.17
CA CYS A 385 -2.69 3.78 -29.13
C CYS A 385 -3.50 3.27 -30.34
N LEU A 386 -2.95 2.44 -31.23
CA LEU A 386 -3.69 1.95 -32.41
C LEU A 386 -4.68 0.80 -32.14
N PHE A 387 -4.80 0.32 -30.89
CA PHE A 387 -5.79 -0.70 -30.53
C PHE A 387 -6.45 -0.37 -29.19
N ALA A 388 -7.48 0.47 -29.22
CA ALA A 388 -8.69 0.39 -28.37
C ALA A 388 -9.43 1.73 -28.34
N TYR A 389 -10.43 1.90 -29.20
CA TYR A 389 -11.49 2.89 -28.96
C TYR A 389 -12.85 2.21 -29.13
N GLN A 390 -13.65 2.22 -28.05
CA GLN A 390 -15.01 1.67 -27.97
C GLN A 390 -16.09 2.75 -28.26
N PRO A 391 -17.34 2.36 -28.58
CA PRO A 391 -18.41 3.21 -29.15
C PRO A 391 -18.85 4.46 -28.35
N LEU A 392 -18.40 4.65 -27.11
CA LEU A 392 -18.76 5.78 -26.24
C LEU A 392 -18.31 7.14 -26.77
N THR A 393 -17.26 7.19 -27.59
CA THR A 393 -16.80 8.43 -28.21
C THR A 393 -17.78 8.96 -29.26
N LEU A 394 -18.55 8.09 -29.92
CA LEU A 394 -19.60 8.52 -30.88
C LEU A 394 -20.83 9.09 -30.14
N LEU A 395 -21.19 8.54 -28.98
CA LEU A 395 -22.30 9.04 -28.17
C LEU A 395 -21.98 10.42 -27.57
N TYR A 396 -20.71 10.64 -27.20
CA TYR A 396 -20.17 11.94 -26.77
C TYR A 396 -20.35 13.03 -27.84
N TYR A 397 -20.09 12.73 -29.12
CA TYR A 397 -20.30 13.68 -30.21
C TYR A 397 -21.78 13.92 -30.53
N TYR A 398 -22.64 12.89 -30.44
CA TYR A 398 -24.07 13.02 -30.68
C TYR A 398 -24.76 13.91 -29.63
N LEU A 399 -24.43 13.74 -28.36
CA LEU A 399 -25.00 14.51 -27.24
C LEU A 399 -24.44 15.93 -27.11
N HIS A 400 -23.31 16.22 -27.76
CA HIS A 400 -22.77 17.58 -27.81
C HIS A 400 -23.66 18.54 -28.62
N SER A 401 -24.56 17.99 -29.44
CA SER A 401 -25.43 18.76 -30.35
C SER A 401 -26.76 19.24 -29.74
N SER A 402 -27.14 18.79 -28.54
CA SER A 402 -28.45 19.11 -27.93
C SER A 402 -28.32 19.99 -26.69
N SER A 403 -28.79 21.24 -26.83
CA SER A 403 -28.66 22.33 -25.85
C SER A 403 -29.68 22.23 -24.71
N THR A 404 -29.32 21.68 -23.56
CA THR A 404 -30.01 22.04 -22.29
C THR A 404 -29.04 22.04 -21.11
N LYS A 405 -29.14 23.10 -20.28
CA LYS A 405 -28.27 23.41 -19.14
C LYS A 405 -28.56 22.46 -17.96
N MET A 406 -27.97 21.28 -17.95
CA MET A 406 -27.76 20.48 -16.74
C MET A 406 -26.27 20.55 -16.38
N SER A 407 -25.92 20.69 -15.10
CA SER A 407 -24.50 20.80 -14.70
C SER A 407 -23.77 19.49 -15.03
N LYS A 408 -22.91 19.59 -16.06
CA LYS A 408 -22.16 18.50 -16.71
C LYS A 408 -21.36 17.62 -15.74
N SER A 409 -21.05 18.12 -14.55
CA SER A 409 -20.32 17.43 -13.48
C SER A 409 -21.16 16.44 -12.69
N ILE A 410 -22.46 16.71 -12.47
CA ILE A 410 -23.34 15.87 -11.65
C ILE A 410 -23.76 14.60 -12.41
N PHE A 411 -24.05 14.72 -13.71
CA PHE A 411 -24.32 13.55 -14.57
C PHE A 411 -23.09 12.63 -14.68
N PHE A 412 -21.89 13.20 -14.72
CA PHE A 412 -20.61 12.47 -14.78
C PHE A 412 -20.33 11.63 -13.51
N VAL A 413 -20.56 12.20 -12.32
CA VAL A 413 -20.39 11.48 -11.04
C VAL A 413 -21.43 10.37 -10.91
N MET A 414 -22.66 10.63 -11.32
CA MET A 414 -23.76 9.69 -11.19
C MET A 414 -23.66 8.51 -12.16
N LEU A 415 -23.22 8.77 -13.40
CA LEU A 415 -22.97 7.75 -14.41
C LEU A 415 -21.71 6.93 -14.10
N SER A 416 -20.67 7.54 -13.52
CA SER A 416 -19.45 6.82 -13.10
C SER A 416 -19.69 5.93 -11.86
N CYS A 417 -20.51 6.38 -10.90
CA CYS A 417 -20.96 5.54 -9.78
C CYS A 417 -21.84 4.37 -10.24
N ALA A 418 -22.68 4.56 -11.26
CA ALA A 418 -23.46 3.47 -11.86
C ALA A 418 -22.56 2.48 -12.62
N HIS A 419 -21.56 2.97 -13.37
CA HIS A 419 -20.60 2.13 -14.10
C HIS A 419 -19.69 1.28 -13.22
N GLN A 420 -19.38 1.70 -11.99
CA GLN A 420 -18.53 0.92 -11.09
C GLN A 420 -19.24 -0.31 -10.47
N LYS A 421 -20.58 -0.32 -10.41
CA LYS A 421 -21.35 -1.44 -9.84
C LYS A 421 -21.88 -2.46 -10.86
N VAL A 422 -21.97 -2.09 -12.14
CA VAL A 422 -22.62 -2.90 -13.19
C VAL A 422 -21.77 -4.06 -13.76
N PRO A 423 -20.43 -3.99 -13.89
CA PRO A 423 -19.63 -5.09 -14.44
C PRO A 423 -19.68 -6.37 -13.61
N GLN A 424 -20.02 -6.28 -12.32
CA GLN A 424 -20.15 -7.45 -11.44
C GLN A 424 -21.47 -8.22 -11.65
N ILE A 425 -22.48 -7.61 -12.30
CA ILE A 425 -23.79 -8.22 -12.47
C ILE A 425 -23.84 -9.06 -13.76
N SER A 426 -23.12 -8.69 -14.83
CA SER A 426 -23.18 -9.37 -16.14
C SER A 426 -22.07 -10.39 -16.42
N GLN A 427 -20.94 -10.40 -15.70
CA GLN A 427 -19.75 -11.18 -16.09
C GLN A 427 -19.76 -12.69 -15.78
N ASN A 428 -20.92 -13.34 -15.61
CA ASN A 428 -20.98 -14.81 -15.44
C ASN A 428 -22.13 -15.46 -16.24
N GLN A 429 -22.27 -15.10 -17.51
CA GLN A 429 -23.41 -15.53 -18.33
C GLN A 429 -23.22 -16.86 -19.10
N GLN A 430 -22.04 -17.47 -19.10
CA GLN A 430 -21.79 -18.61 -20.00
C GLN A 430 -22.03 -20.03 -19.44
N ARG A 431 -22.44 -20.23 -18.16
CA ARG A 431 -22.61 -21.60 -17.60
C ARG A 431 -23.72 -21.82 -16.55
N SER A 432 -24.89 -21.18 -16.66
CA SER A 432 -26.00 -21.43 -15.70
C SER A 432 -27.34 -21.75 -16.34
N ASN A 433 -28.09 -22.64 -15.70
CA ASN A 433 -29.42 -23.12 -16.11
C ASN A 433 -30.46 -21.97 -16.09
N ASN A 434 -31.40 -21.95 -17.04
CA ASN A 434 -32.35 -20.84 -17.26
C ASN A 434 -33.19 -20.49 -16.03
N LYS A 435 -33.54 -21.48 -15.20
CA LYS A 435 -34.22 -21.27 -13.92
C LYS A 435 -33.38 -20.45 -12.93
N HIS A 436 -32.08 -20.71 -12.85
CA HIS A 436 -31.16 -20.02 -11.96
C HIS A 436 -30.88 -18.58 -12.44
N LYS A 437 -30.82 -18.37 -13.77
CA LYS A 437 -30.73 -17.03 -14.39
C LYS A 437 -31.94 -16.16 -14.03
N TYR A 438 -33.15 -16.72 -14.12
CA TYR A 438 -34.38 -16.02 -13.78
C TYR A 438 -34.44 -15.60 -12.30
N TYR A 439 -34.10 -16.50 -11.38
CA TYR A 439 -34.10 -16.18 -9.94
C TYR A 439 -33.02 -15.17 -9.56
N LYS A 440 -31.83 -15.25 -10.17
CA LYS A 440 -30.76 -14.26 -9.95
C LYS A 440 -31.17 -12.88 -10.48
N TYR A 441 -31.70 -12.80 -11.70
CA TYR A 441 -32.24 -11.57 -12.27
C TYR A 441 -33.30 -10.93 -11.37
N LYS A 442 -34.27 -11.73 -10.90
CA LYS A 442 -35.35 -11.25 -10.02
C LYS A 442 -34.82 -10.76 -8.67
N ARG A 443 -33.85 -11.45 -8.08
CA ARG A 443 -33.21 -11.06 -6.82
C ARG A 443 -32.42 -9.76 -6.99
N ASP A 444 -31.56 -9.67 -7.99
CA ASP A 444 -30.74 -8.49 -8.22
C ASP A 444 -31.62 -7.27 -8.55
N LEU A 445 -32.69 -7.44 -9.34
CA LEU A 445 -33.70 -6.42 -9.59
C LEU A 445 -34.42 -5.96 -8.30
N SER A 446 -34.81 -6.89 -7.42
CA SER A 446 -35.46 -6.54 -6.15
C SER A 446 -34.58 -5.71 -5.22
N HIS A 447 -33.26 -6.00 -5.14
CA HIS A 447 -32.32 -5.21 -4.36
C HIS A 447 -32.11 -3.80 -4.95
N LEU A 448 -32.09 -3.70 -6.28
CA LEU A 448 -31.95 -2.41 -6.96
C LEU A 448 -33.20 -1.54 -6.77
N LEU A 449 -34.40 -2.12 -6.79
CA LEU A 449 -35.66 -1.43 -6.50
C LEU A 449 -35.76 -0.94 -5.04
N ILE A 450 -35.08 -1.59 -4.09
CA ILE A 450 -34.98 -1.07 -2.72
C ILE A 450 -34.06 0.17 -2.70
N GLY A 451 -32.97 0.14 -3.47
CA GLY A 451 -32.04 1.27 -3.61
C GLY A 451 -32.65 2.53 -4.25
N THR A 452 -33.72 2.40 -5.04
CA THR A 452 -34.46 3.56 -5.58
C THR A 452 -35.30 4.29 -4.54
N ASN A 453 -35.53 3.70 -3.37
CA ASN A 453 -36.27 4.32 -2.27
C ASN A 453 -35.35 5.09 -1.30
N SER A 454 -34.05 4.78 -1.27
CA SER A 454 -33.09 5.40 -0.36
C SER A 454 -32.40 6.65 -0.92
N ASP A 455 -32.45 6.85 -2.23
CA ASP A 455 -31.84 8.00 -2.90
C ASP A 455 -32.69 8.47 -4.09
N ALA A 456 -32.82 9.79 -4.26
CA ALA A 456 -33.74 10.39 -5.23
C ALA A 456 -33.32 10.21 -6.70
N VAL A 457 -32.03 9.93 -6.98
CA VAL A 457 -31.50 9.95 -8.36
C VAL A 457 -30.47 8.84 -8.62
N ALA A 458 -29.48 8.63 -7.75
CA ALA A 458 -28.41 7.64 -7.93
C ALA A 458 -28.97 6.20 -7.99
N GLY A 459 -29.93 5.86 -7.12
CA GLY A 459 -30.60 4.56 -7.15
C GLY A 459 -31.30 4.30 -8.49
N TRP A 460 -31.94 5.32 -9.07
CA TRP A 460 -32.66 5.22 -10.34
C TRP A 460 -31.73 5.06 -11.54
N LEU A 461 -30.56 5.70 -11.54
CA LEU A 461 -29.58 5.56 -12.61
C LEU A 461 -28.87 4.21 -12.61
N VAL A 462 -28.64 3.62 -11.43
CA VAL A 462 -28.14 2.23 -11.32
C VAL A 462 -29.20 1.25 -11.85
N LEU A 463 -30.47 1.48 -11.56
CA LEU A 463 -31.57 0.66 -12.06
C LEU A 463 -31.72 0.77 -13.60
N ALA A 464 -31.62 1.98 -14.16
CA ALA A 464 -31.61 2.17 -15.61
C ALA A 464 -30.45 1.40 -16.27
N SER A 465 -29.24 1.51 -15.71
CA SER A 465 -28.05 0.81 -16.21
C SER A 465 -28.22 -0.71 -16.17
N PHE A 466 -28.91 -1.24 -15.16
CA PHE A 466 -29.26 -2.67 -15.09
C PHE A 466 -30.18 -3.09 -16.23
N PHE A 467 -31.22 -2.32 -16.54
CA PHE A 467 -32.12 -2.61 -17.66
C PHE A 467 -31.44 -2.45 -19.03
N TYR A 468 -30.53 -1.48 -19.17
CA TYR A 468 -29.73 -1.30 -20.38
C TYR A 468 -28.87 -2.53 -20.69
N VAL A 469 -28.19 -3.07 -19.68
CA VAL A 469 -27.33 -4.27 -19.82
C VAL A 469 -28.13 -5.55 -20.08
N HIS A 470 -29.40 -5.57 -19.71
CA HIS A 470 -30.33 -6.66 -20.03
C HIS A 470 -31.18 -6.35 -21.28
N GLU A 471 -30.73 -5.42 -22.12
CA GLU A 471 -31.31 -5.09 -23.43
C GLU A 471 -32.75 -4.53 -23.38
N HIS A 472 -33.21 -4.10 -22.21
CA HIS A 472 -34.49 -3.41 -22.03
C HIS A 472 -34.31 -1.89 -22.21
N TYR A 473 -33.92 -1.48 -23.41
CA TYR A 473 -33.46 -0.12 -23.71
C TYR A 473 -34.52 0.96 -23.50
N PHE A 474 -35.77 0.71 -23.93
CA PHE A 474 -36.87 1.67 -23.75
C PHE A 474 -37.17 1.93 -22.26
N LEU A 475 -37.22 0.86 -21.47
CA LEU A 475 -37.45 0.95 -20.02
C LEU A 475 -36.28 1.65 -19.32
N SER A 476 -35.04 1.38 -19.73
CA SER A 476 -33.87 2.12 -19.25
C SER A 476 -33.99 3.61 -19.55
N LEU A 477 -34.43 3.98 -20.75
CA LEU A 477 -34.58 5.38 -21.16
C LEU A 477 -35.69 6.08 -20.37
N ASP A 478 -36.83 5.41 -20.16
CA ASP A 478 -37.93 5.92 -19.35
C ASP A 478 -37.51 6.16 -17.90
N ILE A 479 -36.71 5.26 -17.32
CA ILE A 479 -36.17 5.42 -15.96
C ILE A 479 -35.18 6.59 -15.88
N ILE A 480 -34.34 6.78 -16.89
CA ILE A 480 -33.43 7.94 -16.96
C ILE A 480 -34.21 9.23 -17.04
N ASN A 481 -35.26 9.28 -17.87
CA ASN A 481 -36.14 10.44 -17.99
C ASN A 481 -36.88 10.73 -16.68
N HIS A 482 -37.35 9.70 -15.99
CA HIS A 482 -37.97 9.81 -14.67
C HIS A 482 -37.01 10.34 -13.61
N ALA A 483 -35.78 9.82 -13.56
CA ALA A 483 -34.73 10.29 -12.66
C ALA A 483 -34.36 11.75 -12.94
N SER A 484 -34.24 12.11 -14.22
CA SER A 484 -33.92 13.47 -14.67
C SER A 484 -34.98 14.49 -14.24
N ARG A 485 -36.28 14.13 -14.31
CA ARG A 485 -37.38 14.99 -13.84
C ARG A 485 -37.39 15.22 -12.33
N LYS A 486 -36.76 14.34 -11.54
CA LYS A 486 -36.65 14.47 -10.08
C LYS A 486 -35.45 15.30 -9.61
N CYS A 487 -34.54 15.65 -10.51
CA CYS A 487 -33.42 16.55 -10.26
C CYS A 487 -33.87 18.02 -10.32
N THR A 488 -34.40 18.57 -9.23
CA THR A 488 -34.61 20.03 -9.11
C THR A 488 -33.45 20.71 -8.38
N SER A 489 -33.17 21.97 -8.76
CA SER A 489 -32.06 22.78 -8.24
C SER A 489 -32.06 22.95 -6.70
N GLU A 490 -33.23 22.91 -6.07
CA GLU A 490 -33.37 23.11 -4.61
C GLU A 490 -33.04 21.88 -3.76
N LYS A 491 -33.09 20.66 -4.30
CA LYS A 491 -32.74 19.45 -3.51
C LYS A 491 -31.22 19.17 -3.43
N ILE A 492 -30.42 19.94 -4.17
CA ILE A 492 -28.95 19.90 -4.13
C ILE A 492 -28.42 20.82 -3.00
N TYR A 493 -29.25 21.70 -2.45
CA TYR A 493 -28.84 22.79 -1.54
C TYR A 493 -28.45 22.35 -0.11
N HIS A 494 -28.73 21.11 0.31
CA HIS A 494 -28.39 20.66 1.66
C HIS A 494 -26.90 20.34 1.90
N TRP A 495 -26.05 20.42 0.87
CA TRP A 495 -24.60 20.21 1.01
C TRP A 495 -23.78 21.52 1.09
N GLN A 496 -24.41 22.70 1.03
CA GLN A 496 -23.72 23.99 0.93
C GLN A 496 -23.89 24.96 2.10
N LEU A 497 -24.64 24.63 3.16
CA LEU A 497 -24.81 25.53 4.31
C LEU A 497 -24.17 24.96 5.58
N GLY A 498 -22.85 25.11 5.63
CA GLY A 498 -22.04 25.08 6.84
C GLY A 498 -20.84 26.00 6.63
N LEU A 499 -20.94 27.22 7.18
CA LEU A 499 -20.05 28.41 7.10
C LEU A 499 -20.40 29.33 5.91
N ASN A 500 -21.13 30.43 6.09
CA ASN A 500 -20.89 31.50 7.08
C ASN A 500 -22.18 32.06 7.71
N GLN A 501 -22.11 32.29 9.02
CA GLN A 501 -22.89 33.34 9.69
C GLN A 501 -22.32 34.71 9.29
N THR A 502 -23.25 35.67 9.20
CA THR A 502 -23.15 37.12 8.91
C THR A 502 -22.70 37.53 7.53
#